data_AF-A3K577-F1
#
_entry.id   AF-A3K577-F1
#
_cell.length_a   1.000
_cell.length_b   1.000
_cell.length_c   1.000
_cell.angle_alpha   90.00
_cell.angle_beta   90.00
_cell.angle_gamma   90.00
#
_symmetry.space_group_name_H-M   'P 1'
#
loop_
_entity.id
_entity.type
_entity.pdbx_description
1 polymer ?
#
loop_
_entity_poly.entity_id
_entity_poly.type
_entity_poly.pdbx_seq_one_letter_code
_entity_poly.pdbx_strand_id
1 'polypeptide(L)'
;MILRSHPRAAAGLAALAVLALMAVLLHWKIAPLTESEFLPQLAVRGYTAADLQAFGSVLVRSGEGGLYRNILRLDLVFMGLWGLWVVLAFPGRRALGMALAGVVLAFDLAENVLLQEALDWAMGRSLPAGWALYPPLMDNAPVVAFTRVKLVLYPLVTCGLLLRDLRR
;
A
#
# COMPACT_ATOMS: atom_id res chain seq x y z
N MET A 1 21.36 -23.63 8.32
CA MET A 1 20.77 -24.75 7.55
C MET A 1 19.26 -24.89 7.84
N ILE A 2 18.48 -23.79 7.81
CA ILE A 2 17.02 -23.74 8.08
C ILE A 2 16.24 -23.15 6.88
N LEU A 3 16.95 -22.62 5.88
CA LEU A 3 16.41 -21.99 4.67
C LEU A 3 16.40 -22.91 3.44
N ARG A 4 16.14 -24.22 3.61
CA ARG A 4 15.52 -25.04 2.53
C ARG A 4 13.99 -24.83 2.51
N SER A 5 13.59 -23.66 2.96
CA SER A 5 12.34 -23.30 3.62
C SER A 5 11.20 -23.13 2.64
N HIS A 6 10.06 -23.70 3.00
CA HIS A 6 8.77 -23.55 2.31
C HIS A 6 8.59 -22.14 1.71
N PRO A 7 8.58 -21.98 0.37
CA PRO A 7 8.62 -20.68 -0.30
C PRO A 7 7.47 -19.76 0.12
N ARG A 8 6.35 -20.35 0.53
CA ARG A 8 5.20 -19.67 1.12
C ARG A 8 5.55 -18.93 2.42
N ALA A 9 6.23 -19.60 3.36
CA ALA A 9 6.58 -19.02 4.65
C ALA A 9 7.63 -17.91 4.51
N ALA A 10 8.59 -18.09 3.60
CA ALA A 10 9.58 -17.06 3.29
C ALA A 10 8.92 -15.81 2.69
N ALA A 11 7.99 -15.97 1.73
CA ALA A 11 7.25 -14.85 1.15
C ALA A 11 6.39 -14.12 2.22
N GLY A 12 5.71 -14.86 3.08
CA GLY A 12 4.92 -14.27 4.16
C GLY A 12 5.75 -13.49 5.17
N LEU A 13 6.87 -14.05 5.65
CA LEU A 13 7.78 -13.35 6.55
C LEU A 13 8.38 -12.11 5.91
N ALA A 14 8.78 -12.18 4.64
CA ALA A 14 9.31 -11.03 3.92
C ALA A 14 8.24 -9.93 3.78
N ALA A 15 6.99 -10.28 3.44
CA ALA A 15 5.90 -9.32 3.37
C ALA A 15 5.66 -8.64 4.74
N LEU A 16 5.61 -9.42 5.83
CA LEU A 16 5.44 -8.87 7.17
C LEU A 16 6.60 -7.95 7.60
N ALA A 17 7.83 -8.30 7.25
CA ALA A 17 9.00 -7.47 7.54
C ALA A 17 8.94 -6.12 6.81
N VAL A 18 8.55 -6.12 5.53
CA VAL A 18 8.38 -4.87 4.76
C VAL A 18 7.22 -4.05 5.34
N LEU A 19 6.09 -4.68 5.68
CA LEU A 19 4.97 -3.98 6.32
C LEU A 19 5.38 -3.32 7.64
N ALA A 20 6.09 -4.04 8.50
CA ALA A 20 6.57 -3.52 9.78
C ALA A 20 7.52 -2.33 9.57
N LEU A 21 8.44 -2.43 8.61
CA LEU A 21 9.32 -1.33 8.25
C LEU A 21 8.54 -0.09 7.79
N MET A 22 7.59 -0.27 6.88
CA MET A 22 6.75 0.84 6.41
C MET A 22 5.94 1.47 7.54
N ALA A 23 5.34 0.66 8.41
CA ALA A 23 4.58 1.14 9.56
C ALA A 23 5.45 1.96 10.51
N VAL A 24 6.67 1.51 10.80
CA VAL A 24 7.63 2.26 11.62
C VAL A 24 8.02 3.59 10.95
N LEU A 25 8.33 3.57 9.65
CA LEU A 25 8.68 4.78 8.91
C LEU A 25 7.53 5.79 8.89
N LEU A 26 6.31 5.33 8.58
CA LEU A 26 5.12 6.16 8.58
C LEU A 26 4.86 6.75 9.98
N HIS A 27 4.90 5.92 11.03
CA HIS A 27 4.59 6.35 12.39
C HIS A 27 5.65 7.31 12.96
N TRP A 28 6.94 7.06 12.73
CA TRP A 28 8.02 7.85 13.35
C TRP A 28 8.48 9.04 12.52
N LYS A 29 8.33 9.00 11.19
CA LYS A 29 8.84 10.05 10.31
C LYS A 29 7.75 10.88 9.66
N ILE A 30 6.60 10.29 9.34
CA ILE A 30 5.56 10.96 8.56
C ILE A 30 4.41 11.47 9.44
N ALA A 31 3.89 10.63 10.33
CA ALA A 31 2.77 10.99 11.21
C ALA A 31 3.01 12.25 12.06
N PRO A 32 4.22 12.50 12.61
CA PRO A 32 4.48 13.72 13.39
C PRO A 32 4.43 15.02 12.56
N LEU A 33 4.54 14.91 11.23
CA LEU A 33 4.52 16.06 10.32
C LEU A 33 3.09 16.52 10.02
N THR A 34 2.12 15.62 10.19
CA THR A 34 0.72 15.89 9.89
C THR A 34 0.00 16.30 11.18
N GLU A 35 -0.50 17.53 11.24
CA GLU A 35 -1.16 18.10 12.43
C GLU A 35 -2.39 17.30 12.92
N SER A 36 -2.91 16.40 12.08
CA SER A 36 -4.12 15.61 12.33
C SER A 36 -3.89 14.09 12.39
N GLU A 37 -2.64 13.63 12.51
CA GLU A 37 -2.27 12.20 12.35
C GLU A 37 -2.77 11.59 11.03
N PHE A 38 -3.07 12.45 10.04
CA PHE A 38 -3.65 12.03 8.78
C PHE A 38 -2.60 11.31 7.94
N LEU A 39 -2.66 9.99 8.00
CA LEU A 39 -1.95 9.09 7.12
C LEU A 39 -2.94 8.58 6.07
N PRO A 40 -2.76 8.91 4.78
CA PRO A 40 -3.66 8.43 3.72
C PRO A 40 -3.85 6.91 3.76
N GLN A 41 -2.79 6.16 4.05
CA GLN A 41 -2.79 4.70 4.17
C GLN A 41 -3.65 4.15 5.31
N LEU A 42 -4.00 4.96 6.31
CA LEU A 42 -4.80 4.59 7.48
C LEU A 42 -6.18 5.26 7.49
N ALA A 43 -6.50 6.05 6.46
CA ALA A 43 -7.74 6.79 6.38
C ALA A 43 -8.92 5.88 6.04
N VAL A 44 -9.52 5.23 7.05
CA VAL A 44 -10.70 4.35 6.92
C VAL A 44 -11.89 5.08 6.26
N ARG A 45 -12.01 6.38 6.52
CA ARG A 45 -13.04 7.23 5.88
C ARG A 45 -12.74 7.57 4.41
N GLY A 46 -11.57 7.17 3.91
CA GLY A 46 -10.94 7.68 2.68
C GLY A 46 -10.44 9.11 2.86
N TYR A 47 -10.07 9.75 1.75
CA TYR A 47 -9.55 11.12 1.75
C TYR A 47 -9.95 11.86 0.48
N THR A 48 -10.03 13.19 0.58
CA THR A 48 -10.35 14.10 -0.54
C THR A 48 -9.09 14.54 -1.27
N ALA A 49 -9.25 15.14 -2.46
CA ALA A 49 -8.13 15.77 -3.17
C ALA A 49 -7.49 16.89 -2.34
N ALA A 50 -8.28 17.63 -1.57
CA ALA A 50 -7.80 18.67 -0.67
C ALA A 50 -6.95 18.10 0.48
N ASP A 51 -7.35 16.97 1.07
CA ASP A 51 -6.56 16.28 2.09
C ASP A 51 -5.19 15.84 1.55
N LEU A 52 -5.18 15.31 0.32
CA LEU A 52 -3.97 14.89 -0.38
C LEU A 52 -3.04 16.07 -0.71
N GLN A 53 -3.61 17.18 -1.16
CA GLN A 53 -2.86 18.39 -1.44
C GLN A 53 -2.25 18.99 -0.17
N ALA A 54 -3.01 19.03 0.93
CA ALA A 54 -2.52 19.49 2.22
C ALA A 54 -1.37 18.60 2.70
N PHE A 55 -1.53 17.28 2.63
CA PHE A 55 -0.50 16.31 2.97
C PHE A 55 0.76 16.44 2.10
N GLY A 56 0.60 16.57 0.79
CA GLY A 56 1.72 16.81 -0.13
C GLY A 56 2.47 18.10 0.21
N SER A 57 1.77 19.18 0.53
CA SER A 57 2.39 20.45 0.92
C SER A 57 3.19 20.35 2.22
N VAL A 58 2.70 19.57 3.20
CA VAL A 58 3.39 19.27 4.46
C VAL A 58 4.70 18.52 4.18
N LEU A 59 4.65 17.48 3.35
CA LEU A 59 5.83 16.69 2.98
C LEU A 59 6.89 17.49 2.22
N VAL A 60 6.47 18.47 1.42
CA VAL A 60 7.40 19.38 0.73
C VAL A 60 8.05 20.34 1.72
N ARG A 61 7.26 20.94 2.62
CA ARG A 61 7.77 21.87 3.64
C ARG A 61 8.74 21.20 4.62
N SER A 62 8.50 19.94 4.96
CA SER A 62 9.37 19.16 5.86
C SER A 62 10.61 18.60 5.16
N GLY A 63 10.66 18.58 3.82
CA GLY A 63 11.71 17.92 3.05
C GLY A 63 11.59 16.39 2.97
N GLU A 64 10.55 15.80 3.56
CA GLU A 64 10.37 14.35 3.66
C GLU A 64 9.65 13.71 2.45
N GLY A 65 9.33 14.49 1.41
CA GLY A 65 8.74 13.97 0.17
C GLY A 65 9.61 12.91 -0.55
N GLY A 66 10.93 12.92 -0.34
CA GLY A 66 11.82 11.86 -0.83
C GLY A 66 11.63 10.53 -0.09
N LEU A 67 11.57 10.60 1.25
CA LEU A 67 11.30 9.44 2.11
C LEU A 67 9.94 8.84 1.80
N TYR A 68 8.90 9.68 1.72
CA TYR A 68 7.54 9.21 1.44
C TYR A 68 7.44 8.48 0.08
N ARG A 69 8.12 8.95 -0.97
CA ARG A 69 8.19 8.19 -2.24
C ARG A 69 8.85 6.83 -2.11
N ASN A 70 9.89 6.73 -1.28
CA ASN A 70 10.51 5.44 -1.01
C ASN A 70 9.57 4.51 -0.23
N ILE A 71 8.73 5.06 0.66
CA ILE A 71 7.67 4.28 1.32
C ILE A 71 6.66 3.76 0.29
N LEU A 72 6.21 4.59 -0.67
CA LEU A 72 5.31 4.11 -1.75
C LEU A 72 5.96 3.00 -2.60
N ARG A 73 7.27 3.07 -2.86
CA ARG A 73 8.01 1.98 -3.54
C ARG A 73 8.11 0.72 -2.70
N LEU A 74 8.33 0.86 -1.39
CA LEU A 74 8.32 -0.28 -0.47
C LEU A 74 6.94 -0.94 -0.44
N ASP A 75 5.87 -0.17 -0.59
CA ASP A 75 4.50 -0.70 -0.65
C ASP A 75 4.31 -1.62 -1.87
N LEU A 76 4.86 -1.25 -3.04
CA LEU A 76 4.88 -2.13 -4.22
C LEU A 76 5.64 -3.45 -3.95
N VAL A 77 6.78 -3.38 -3.26
CA VAL A 77 7.57 -4.57 -2.89
C VAL A 77 6.78 -5.46 -1.94
N PHE A 78 6.19 -4.86 -0.92
CA PHE A 78 5.32 -5.54 0.03
C PHE A 78 4.16 -6.25 -0.68
N MET A 79 3.48 -5.55 -1.59
CA MET A 79 2.34 -6.07 -2.33
C MET A 79 2.72 -7.22 -3.27
N GLY A 80 3.89 -7.17 -3.90
CA GLY A 80 4.43 -8.29 -4.67
C GLY A 80 4.70 -9.52 -3.79
N LEU A 81 5.34 -9.33 -2.63
CA LEU A 81 5.62 -10.41 -1.68
C LEU A 81 4.34 -11.00 -1.06
N TRP A 82 3.39 -10.15 -0.70
CA TRP A 82 2.10 -10.54 -0.16
C TRP A 82 1.27 -11.30 -1.21
N GLY A 83 1.20 -10.79 -2.45
CA GLY A 83 0.52 -11.47 -3.54
C GLY A 83 1.11 -12.86 -3.82
N LEU A 84 2.44 -12.97 -3.82
CA LEU A 84 3.12 -14.26 -3.94
C LEU A 84 2.76 -15.20 -2.76
N TRP A 85 2.75 -14.69 -1.53
CA TRP A 85 2.35 -15.46 -0.35
C TRP A 85 0.91 -15.98 -0.47
N VAL A 86 -0.03 -15.14 -0.91
CA VAL A 86 -1.42 -15.52 -1.18
C VAL A 86 -1.51 -16.60 -2.26
N VAL A 87 -0.85 -16.43 -3.40
CA VAL A 87 -0.90 -17.45 -4.49
C VAL A 87 -0.35 -18.80 -4.00
N LEU A 88 0.77 -18.79 -3.29
CA LEU A 88 1.39 -20.00 -2.73
C LEU A 88 0.54 -20.63 -1.61
N ALA A 89 -0.34 -19.87 -0.98
CA ALA A 89 -1.28 -20.38 0.00
C ALA A 89 -2.40 -21.24 -0.60
N PHE A 90 -2.67 -21.19 -1.91
CA PHE A 90 -3.72 -21.96 -2.58
C PHE A 90 -3.15 -22.92 -3.64
N PRO A 91 -2.34 -23.94 -3.27
CA PRO A 91 -1.63 -24.79 -4.24
C PRO A 91 -2.57 -25.55 -5.20
N GLY A 92 -3.73 -25.99 -4.73
CA GLY A 92 -4.76 -26.65 -5.55
C GLY A 92 -5.78 -25.71 -6.20
N ARG A 93 -5.69 -24.39 -5.93
CA ARG A 93 -6.62 -23.36 -6.45
C ARG A 93 -5.86 -22.06 -6.77
N ARG A 94 -4.77 -22.16 -7.54
CA ARG A 94 -3.90 -21.01 -7.84
C ARG A 94 -4.66 -19.87 -8.52
N ALA A 95 -5.63 -20.17 -9.39
CA ALA A 95 -6.48 -19.16 -10.02
C ALA A 95 -7.24 -18.29 -8.99
N LEU A 96 -7.76 -18.90 -7.92
CA LEU A 96 -8.41 -18.16 -6.83
C LEU A 96 -7.39 -17.28 -6.07
N GLY A 97 -6.22 -17.82 -5.76
CA GLY A 97 -5.14 -17.07 -5.12
C GLY A 97 -4.68 -15.87 -5.97
N MET A 98 -4.55 -16.07 -7.28
CA MET A 98 -4.20 -15.00 -8.22
C MET A 98 -5.31 -13.94 -8.33
N ALA A 99 -6.58 -14.36 -8.37
CA ALA A 99 -7.70 -13.42 -8.42
C ALA A 99 -7.77 -12.57 -7.14
N LEU A 100 -7.66 -13.19 -5.96
CA LEU A 100 -7.64 -12.47 -4.68
C LEU A 100 -6.45 -11.52 -4.58
N ALA A 101 -5.25 -11.98 -4.93
CA ALA A 101 -4.06 -11.15 -4.93
C ALA A 101 -4.18 -9.98 -5.92
N GLY A 102 -4.65 -10.26 -7.15
CA GLY A 102 -4.78 -9.28 -8.21
C GLY A 102 -5.78 -8.17 -7.90
N VAL A 103 -6.92 -8.50 -7.29
CA VAL A 103 -7.91 -7.49 -6.86
C VAL A 103 -7.31 -6.53 -5.84
N VAL A 104 -6.63 -7.04 -4.81
CA VAL A 104 -6.01 -6.20 -3.78
C VAL A 104 -4.83 -5.40 -4.35
N LEU A 105 -4.02 -6.00 -5.23
CA LEU A 105 -2.92 -5.33 -5.94
C LEU A 105 -3.41 -4.16 -6.80
N ALA A 106 -4.52 -4.35 -7.52
CA ALA A 106 -5.07 -3.31 -8.38
C ALA A 106 -5.57 -2.10 -7.58
N PHE A 107 -6.25 -2.34 -6.45
CA PHE A 107 -6.70 -1.26 -5.57
C PHE A 107 -5.55 -0.51 -4.91
N ASP A 108 -4.54 -1.24 -4.46
CA ASP A 108 -3.33 -0.66 -3.86
C ASP A 108 -2.53 0.18 -4.86
N LEU A 109 -2.32 -0.34 -6.07
CA LEU A 109 -1.60 0.37 -7.11
C LEU A 109 -2.33 1.67 -7.50
N ALA A 110 -3.66 1.62 -7.61
CA ALA A 110 -4.46 2.81 -7.87
C ALA A 110 -4.32 3.86 -6.75
N GLU A 111 -4.34 3.43 -5.47
CA GLU A 111 -4.12 4.29 -4.31
C GLU A 111 -2.71 4.93 -4.35
N ASN A 112 -1.68 4.12 -4.59
CA ASN A 112 -0.28 4.56 -4.66
C ASN A 112 -0.02 5.55 -5.80
N VAL A 113 -0.66 5.36 -6.96
CA VAL A 113 -0.60 6.31 -8.07
C VAL A 113 -1.18 7.66 -7.64
N LEU A 114 -2.37 7.70 -7.05
CA LEU A 114 -2.99 8.95 -6.61
C LEU A 114 -2.15 9.69 -5.56
N LEU A 115 -1.53 8.94 -4.64
CA LEU A 115 -0.61 9.51 -3.65
C LEU A 115 0.66 10.08 -4.30
N GLN A 116 1.19 9.38 -5.30
CA GLN A 116 2.34 9.82 -6.07
C GLN A 116 2.02 11.08 -6.90
N GLU A 117 0.85 11.14 -7.55
CA GLU A 117 0.38 12.30 -8.31
C GLU A 117 0.20 13.52 -7.42
N ALA A 118 -0.45 13.37 -6.26
CA ALA A 118 -0.64 14.44 -5.30
C ALA A 118 0.71 15.00 -4.81
N LEU A 119 1.68 14.12 -4.58
CA LEU A 119 3.02 14.52 -4.17
C LEU A 119 3.73 15.28 -5.30
N ASP A 120 3.77 14.72 -6.52
CA ASP A 120 4.45 15.32 -7.67
C ASP A 120 3.85 16.69 -8.03
N TRP A 121 2.53 16.84 -7.94
CA TRP A 121 1.84 18.13 -8.09
C TRP A 121 2.26 19.14 -7.00
N ALA A 122 2.29 18.72 -5.73
CA ALA A 122 2.74 19.57 -4.62
C ALA A 122 4.21 20.02 -4.75
N MET A 123 5.04 19.26 -5.47
CA MET A 123 6.44 19.58 -5.75
C MET A 123 6.65 20.38 -7.04
N GLY A 124 5.57 20.77 -7.73
CA GLY A 124 5.66 21.45 -9.03
C GLY A 124 6.34 20.62 -10.12
N ARG A 125 6.34 19.29 -9.99
CA ARG A 125 6.88 18.38 -11.01
C ARG A 125 5.76 17.99 -11.97
N SER A 126 6.03 18.02 -13.26
CA SER A 126 5.13 17.45 -14.26
C SER A 126 4.96 15.94 -14.01
N LEU A 127 3.73 15.44 -14.02
CA LEU A 127 3.42 14.02 -13.92
C LEU A 127 4.28 13.23 -14.92
N PRO A 128 4.92 12.10 -14.53
CA PRO A 128 5.59 11.25 -15.49
C PRO A 128 4.56 10.78 -16.52
N ALA A 129 4.74 11.17 -17.79
CA ALA A 129 3.82 10.95 -18.91
C ALA A 129 3.58 9.47 -19.30
N GLY A 130 3.90 8.50 -18.43
CA GLY A 130 3.85 7.06 -18.71
C GLY A 130 2.77 6.28 -17.97
N TRP A 131 2.04 6.88 -17.02
CA TRP A 131 1.04 6.19 -16.19
C TRP A 131 -0.39 6.62 -16.51
N ALA A 132 -0.68 6.77 -17.81
CA ALA A 132 -1.97 7.21 -18.36
C ALA A 132 -3.09 6.14 -18.28
N LEU A 133 -3.27 5.50 -17.12
CA LEU A 133 -4.38 4.56 -16.88
C LEU A 133 -5.45 5.11 -15.93
N TYR A 134 -5.26 6.29 -15.33
CA TYR A 134 -6.27 6.91 -14.47
C TYR A 134 -6.52 8.39 -14.83
N PRO A 135 -7.78 8.85 -14.74
CA PRO A 135 -8.12 10.24 -14.98
C PRO A 135 -7.51 11.15 -13.91
N PRO A 136 -7.22 12.43 -14.25
CA PRO A 136 -6.67 13.41 -13.30
C PRO A 136 -7.55 13.48 -12.04
N LEU A 137 -6.91 13.74 -10.88
CA LEU A 137 -7.52 14.00 -9.57
C LEU A 137 -8.91 14.64 -9.72
N MET A 138 -9.95 13.81 -9.77
CA MET A 138 -11.32 14.29 -9.76
C MET A 138 -11.66 14.64 -8.33
N ASP A 139 -12.35 15.76 -8.12
CA ASP A 139 -12.67 16.36 -6.82
C ASP A 139 -13.32 15.40 -5.80
N ASN A 140 -13.79 14.22 -6.23
CA ASN A 140 -14.40 13.19 -5.38
C ASN A 140 -14.19 11.75 -5.91
N ALA A 141 -13.02 11.45 -6.50
CA ALA A 141 -12.75 10.13 -7.07
C ALA A 141 -13.00 8.97 -6.05
N PRO A 142 -13.36 7.74 -6.51
CA PRO A 142 -13.73 6.57 -5.71
C PRO A 142 -12.60 5.98 -4.82
N VAL A 143 -11.61 6.78 -4.45
CA VAL A 143 -10.49 6.44 -3.57
C VAL A 143 -10.98 5.90 -2.23
N VAL A 144 -12.06 6.48 -1.70
CA VAL A 144 -12.76 6.01 -0.48
C VAL A 144 -13.18 4.55 -0.60
N ALA A 145 -13.64 4.10 -1.78
CA ALA A 145 -14.06 2.72 -1.99
C ALA A 145 -12.84 1.77 -2.07
N PHE A 146 -11.76 2.20 -2.73
CA PHE A 146 -10.55 1.41 -2.90
C PHE A 146 -9.80 1.19 -1.58
N THR A 147 -9.58 2.26 -0.81
CA THR A 147 -8.95 2.20 0.51
C THR A 147 -9.77 1.30 1.45
N ARG A 148 -11.11 1.39 1.44
CA ARG A 148 -11.96 0.53 2.28
C ARG A 148 -11.90 -0.94 1.88
N VAL A 149 -11.97 -1.24 0.58
CA VAL A 149 -11.91 -2.63 0.09
C VAL A 149 -10.56 -3.24 0.43
N LYS A 150 -9.46 -2.51 0.24
CA LYS A 150 -8.10 -2.90 0.66
C LYS A 150 -8.03 -3.14 2.16
N LEU A 151 -8.46 -2.17 2.99
CA LEU A 151 -8.41 -2.24 4.45
C LEU A 151 -9.29 -3.34 5.06
N VAL A 152 -10.26 -3.89 4.32
CA VAL A 152 -11.07 -5.04 4.75
C VAL A 152 -10.49 -6.35 4.22
N LEU A 153 -10.23 -6.45 2.92
CA LEU A 153 -9.75 -7.70 2.31
C LEU A 153 -8.36 -8.06 2.79
N TYR A 154 -7.47 -7.07 2.95
CA TYR A 154 -6.09 -7.33 3.35
C TYR A 154 -5.99 -7.95 4.75
N PRO A 155 -6.60 -7.40 5.82
CA PRO A 155 -6.59 -8.03 7.13
C PRO A 155 -7.31 -9.37 7.15
N LEU A 156 -8.44 -9.50 6.45
CA LEU A 156 -9.18 -10.78 6.41
C LEU A 156 -8.34 -11.91 5.81
N VAL A 157 -7.74 -11.66 4.64
CA VAL A 157 -6.89 -12.65 3.97
C VAL A 157 -5.64 -12.93 4.79
N THR A 158 -4.97 -11.89 5.29
CA THR A 158 -3.73 -12.04 6.06
C THR A 158 -3.96 -12.78 7.38
N CYS A 159 -4.97 -12.40 8.17
CA CYS A 159 -5.34 -13.11 9.40
C CYS A 159 -5.79 -14.54 9.12
N GLY A 160 -6.56 -14.77 8.05
CA GLY A 160 -6.96 -16.11 7.64
C GLY A 160 -5.76 -17.01 7.30
N LEU A 161 -4.76 -16.47 6.60
CA LEU A 161 -3.52 -17.18 6.28
C LEU A 161 -2.69 -17.46 7.53
N LEU A 162 -2.51 -16.46 8.41
CA LEU A 162 -1.78 -16.61 9.67
C LEU A 162 -2.44 -17.65 10.58
N LEU A 163 -3.76 -17.58 10.80
CA LEU A 163 -4.49 -18.54 11.62
C LEU A 163 -4.39 -19.96 11.06
N ARG A 164 -4.45 -20.12 9.74
CA ARG A 164 -4.28 -21.43 9.09
C ARG A 164 -2.86 -21.97 9.28
N ASP A 165 -1.87 -21.10 9.19
CA ASP A 165 -0.46 -21.48 9.30
C ASP A 165 -0.05 -21.75 10.75
N LEU A 166 -0.69 -21.11 11.74
CA LEU A 166 -0.52 -21.39 13.18
C LEU A 166 -1.22 -22.68 13.66
N ARG A 167 -2.23 -23.16 12.94
CA ARG A 167 -2.98 -24.39 13.26
C ARG A 167 -2.32 -25.67 12.68
N ARG A 168 -1.18 -25.56 12.01
CA ARG A 168 -0.43 -26.67 11.41
C ARG A 168 0.88 -26.85 12.12
#